data_AF-A0A8T4Z927-F1
#
_entry.id   AF-A0A8T4Z927-F1
#
_cell.length_a   1.000
_cell.length_b   1.000
_cell.length_c   1.000
_cell.angle_alpha   90.00
_cell.angle_beta   90.00
_cell.angle_gamma   90.00
#
_symmetry.space_group_name_H-M   'P 1'
#
loop_
_entity.id
_entity.type
_entity.pdbx_description
1 polymer ?
#
loop_
_entity_poly.entity_id
_entity_poly.type
_entity_poly.pdbx_seq_one_letter_code
_entity_poly.pdbx_strand_id
1 'polypeptide(L)'
;MKVKISLRRSFGDVEVESESLDELVEKLQELPDWLLVIEKLITGSEAFDSETKGILKDFVEFTENGPILTVGREKIHDKEAIGLILYAGGSKAFTAKEVKKLLALSGRRSIGFGARLSEMRREGLVTKDGSLYKLTYAGRKWAEELMQRLHGVG
;
A
#
# COMPACT_ATOMS: atom_id res chain seq x y z
N MET A 1 34.16 -12.47 5.16
CA MET A 1 33.74 -11.04 5.21
C MET A 1 32.24 -11.05 5.01
N LYS A 2 31.44 -10.65 5.99
CA LYS A 2 29.98 -10.73 5.83
C LYS A 2 29.48 -9.68 4.85
N VAL A 3 28.71 -10.09 3.85
CA VAL A 3 28.15 -9.22 2.81
C VAL A 3 26.63 -9.29 2.89
N LYS A 4 25.97 -8.14 2.84
CA LYS A 4 24.51 -8.02 2.96
C LYS A 4 23.94 -7.17 1.84
N ILE A 5 22.85 -7.63 1.23
CA ILE A 5 22.02 -6.88 0.29
C ILE A 5 20.61 -6.75 0.88
N SER A 6 20.02 -5.57 0.74
CA SER A 6 18.63 -5.30 1.12
C SER A 6 17.87 -4.80 -0.10
N LEU A 7 16.79 -5.49 -0.47
CA LEU A 7 15.87 -5.13 -1.55
C LEU A 7 14.53 -4.71 -0.95
N ARG A 8 14.14 -3.46 -1.19
CA ARG A 8 12.80 -3.00 -0.85
C ARG A 8 11.80 -3.44 -1.93
N ARG A 9 10.85 -4.30 -1.55
CA ARG A 9 9.77 -4.80 -2.41
C ARG A 9 8.41 -4.29 -1.94
N SER A 10 7.39 -4.50 -2.77
CA SER A 10 6.01 -4.17 -2.40
C SER A 10 5.45 -5.02 -1.27
N PHE A 11 6.15 -6.06 -0.82
CA PHE A 11 5.72 -6.90 0.30
C PHE A 11 6.62 -6.79 1.53
N GLY A 12 7.65 -5.94 1.48
CA GLY A 12 8.60 -5.77 2.58
C GLY A 12 10.03 -5.62 2.09
N ASP A 13 10.95 -5.49 3.05
CA ASP A 13 12.38 -5.50 2.78
C ASP A 13 12.88 -6.96 2.79
N VAL A 14 13.53 -7.38 1.71
CA VAL A 14 14.15 -8.71 1.55
C VAL A 14 15.64 -8.55 1.75
N GLU A 15 16.17 -9.17 2.79
CA GLU A 15 17.59 -9.10 3.13
C GLU A 15 18.28 -10.44 2.86
N VAL A 16 19.38 -10.40 2.13
CA VAL A 16 20.22 -11.56 1.83
C VAL A 16 21.60 -11.31 2.42
N GLU A 17 22.06 -12.22 3.28
CA GLU A 17 23.37 -12.18 3.92
C GLU A 17 24.19 -13.43 3.56
N SER A 18 25.49 -13.25 3.35
CA SER A 18 26.44 -14.32 3.02
C SER A 18 27.82 -14.06 3.63
N GLU A 19 28.64 -15.11 3.69
CA GLU A 19 30.00 -15.03 4.24
C GLU A 19 31.06 -14.67 3.20
N SER A 20 30.68 -14.74 1.91
CA SER A 20 31.49 -14.39 0.75
C SER A 20 30.63 -13.78 -0.38
N LEU A 21 31.30 -13.10 -1.32
CA LEU A 21 30.67 -12.55 -2.52
C LEU A 21 30.16 -13.64 -3.47
N ASP A 22 30.89 -14.75 -3.62
CA ASP A 22 30.49 -15.85 -4.51
C ASP A 22 29.20 -16.52 -4.03
N GLU A 23 29.10 -16.80 -2.73
CA GLU A 23 27.89 -17.33 -2.10
C GLU A 23 26.70 -16.35 -2.22
N LEU A 24 26.96 -15.04 -2.19
CA LEU A 24 25.92 -14.03 -2.41
C LEU A 24 25.38 -14.10 -3.83
N VAL A 25 26.27 -14.22 -4.82
CA VAL A 25 25.91 -14.26 -6.24
C VAL A 25 25.08 -15.50 -6.53
N GLU A 26 25.44 -16.67 -5.98
CA GLU A 26 24.63 -17.89 -6.11
C GLU A 26 23.22 -17.69 -5.53
N LYS A 27 23.10 -17.17 -4.31
CA LYS A 27 21.80 -16.88 -3.68
C LYS A 27 20.96 -15.87 -4.47
N LEU A 28 21.59 -14.91 -5.14
CA LEU A 28 20.90 -13.90 -5.96
C LEU A 28 20.35 -14.47 -7.27
N GLN A 29 20.89 -15.59 -7.80
CA GLN A 29 20.40 -16.19 -9.04
C GLN A 29 18.99 -16.78 -8.88
N GLU A 30 18.70 -17.38 -7.73
CA GLU A 30 17.38 -17.96 -7.43
C GLU A 30 16.38 -16.92 -6.90
N LEU A 31 16.86 -15.75 -6.47
CA LEU A 31 16.03 -14.73 -5.85
C LEU A 31 14.85 -14.27 -6.73
N PRO A 32 14.99 -14.02 -8.05
CA PRO A 32 13.88 -13.60 -8.90
C PRO A 32 12.68 -14.55 -8.86
N ASP A 33 12.92 -15.86 -8.87
CA ASP A 33 11.85 -16.87 -8.85
C ASP A 33 11.13 -16.90 -7.49
N TRP A 34 11.90 -16.84 -6.40
CA TRP A 34 11.34 -16.75 -5.06
C TRP A 34 10.51 -15.48 -4.85
N LEU A 35 10.95 -14.35 -5.40
CA LEU A 35 10.19 -13.10 -5.33
C LEU A 35 8.83 -13.23 -6.04
N LEU A 36 8.78 -13.91 -7.19
CA LEU A 36 7.51 -14.18 -7.90
C LEU A 36 6.58 -15.10 -7.12
N VAL A 37 7.12 -16.11 -6.44
CA VAL A 37 6.33 -17.00 -5.56
C VAL A 37 5.76 -16.22 -4.38
N ILE A 38 6.57 -15.38 -3.74
CA ILE A 38 6.13 -14.54 -2.62
C ILE A 38 5.05 -13.56 -3.08
N GLU A 39 5.23 -12.90 -4.23
CA GLU A 39 4.20 -12.03 -4.81
C GLU A 39 2.90 -12.78 -5.08
N LYS A 40 2.95 -14.00 -5.64
CA LYS A 40 1.75 -14.82 -5.88
C LYS A 40 1.06 -15.24 -4.60
N LEU A 41 1.78 -15.59 -3.54
CA LEU A 41 1.20 -15.98 -2.26
C LEU A 41 0.49 -14.79 -1.60
N ILE A 42 1.09 -13.61 -1.69
CA ILE A 42 0.54 -12.38 -1.10
C ILE A 42 -0.64 -11.85 -1.93
N THR A 43 -0.52 -11.86 -3.26
CA THR A 43 -1.60 -11.40 -4.15
C THR A 43 -2.73 -12.42 -4.27
N GLY A 44 -2.45 -13.71 -4.12
CA GLY A 44 -3.46 -14.77 -4.05
C GLY A 44 -4.35 -14.66 -2.81
N SER A 45 -3.86 -14.05 -1.72
CA SER A 45 -4.65 -13.72 -0.53
C SER A 45 -5.34 -12.35 -0.58
N GLU A 46 -5.21 -11.58 -1.67
CA GLU A 46 -5.82 -10.23 -1.82
C GLU A 46 -7.34 -10.23 -2.03
N ALA A 47 -8.00 -11.40 -1.99
CA ALA A 47 -9.44 -11.42 -1.81
C ALA A 47 -9.73 -10.96 -0.37
N PHE A 48 -10.11 -9.68 -0.20
CA PHE A 48 -10.60 -9.18 1.09
C PHE A 48 -11.51 -10.24 1.72
N ASP A 49 -11.22 -10.64 2.95
CA ASP A 49 -12.15 -11.48 3.68
C ASP A 49 -13.51 -10.74 3.83
N SER A 50 -14.57 -11.50 4.05
CA SER A 50 -15.93 -10.94 4.07
C SER A 50 -16.10 -9.84 5.11
N GLU A 51 -15.34 -9.91 6.21
CA GLU A 51 -15.33 -8.95 7.31
C GLU A 51 -14.71 -7.62 6.88
N THR A 52 -13.52 -7.66 6.28
CA THR A 52 -12.81 -6.46 5.78
C THR A 52 -13.59 -5.76 4.67
N LYS A 53 -14.29 -6.51 3.80
CA LYS A 53 -15.23 -5.92 2.82
C LYS A 53 -16.41 -5.22 3.49
N GLY A 54 -16.89 -5.74 4.62
CA GLY A 54 -17.95 -5.12 5.41
C GLY A 54 -17.49 -3.78 5.97
N ILE A 55 -16.38 -3.81 6.71
CA ILE A 55 -15.78 -2.63 7.35
C ILE A 55 -15.44 -1.54 6.32
N LEU A 56 -14.86 -1.90 5.18
CA LEU A 56 -14.48 -0.94 4.13
C LEU A 56 -15.67 -0.11 3.60
N LYS A 57 -16.88 -0.71 3.53
CA LYS A 57 -18.09 -0.03 3.04
C LYS A 57 -18.54 1.12 3.94
N ASP A 58 -18.13 1.12 5.21
CA ASP A 58 -18.47 2.21 6.14
C ASP A 58 -17.60 3.45 5.89
N PHE A 59 -16.45 3.29 5.24
CA PHE A 59 -15.49 4.37 5.00
C PHE A 59 -15.44 4.84 3.54
N VAL A 60 -15.96 4.03 2.60
CA VAL A 60 -15.82 4.23 1.16
C VAL A 60 -17.12 3.92 0.42
N GLU A 61 -17.51 4.83 -0.47
CA GLU A 61 -18.52 4.61 -1.49
C GLU A 61 -17.85 4.37 -2.86
N PHE A 62 -18.26 3.33 -3.57
CA PHE A 62 -17.73 3.02 -4.91
C PHE A 62 -18.60 3.68 -5.98
N THR A 63 -18.04 4.65 -6.70
CA THR A 63 -18.71 5.38 -7.78
C THR A 63 -18.14 5.02 -9.15
N GLU A 64 -18.76 5.51 -10.22
CA GLU A 64 -18.23 5.41 -11.59
C GLU A 64 -16.82 6.03 -11.74
N ASN A 65 -16.45 6.99 -10.89
CA ASN A 65 -15.13 7.60 -10.90
C ASN A 65 -14.09 6.80 -10.09
N GLY A 66 -14.53 5.80 -9.32
CA GLY A 66 -13.74 5.06 -8.35
C GLY A 66 -14.19 5.26 -6.89
N PRO A 67 -13.41 4.76 -5.93
CA PRO A 67 -13.74 4.86 -4.51
C PRO A 67 -13.62 6.31 -4.00
N ILE A 68 -14.67 6.81 -3.37
CA ILE A 68 -14.70 8.10 -2.66
C ILE A 68 -14.86 7.86 -1.17
N LEU A 69 -14.23 8.70 -0.35
CA LEU A 69 -14.29 8.58 1.11
C LEU A 69 -15.58 9.22 1.64
N THR A 70 -16.28 8.51 2.52
CA THR A 70 -17.46 9.00 3.25
C THR A 70 -17.13 9.53 4.64
N VAL A 71 -15.94 9.19 5.15
CA VAL A 71 -15.42 9.66 6.45
C VAL A 71 -15.32 11.18 6.51
N GLY A 72 -15.71 11.79 7.62
CA GLY A 72 -15.57 13.23 7.90
C GLY A 72 -14.13 13.69 8.10
N ARG A 73 -13.80 14.92 7.66
CA ARG A 73 -12.41 15.44 7.60
C ARG A 73 -11.72 15.51 8.95
N GLU A 74 -12.49 15.60 10.02
CA GLU A 74 -12.07 15.61 11.41
C GLU A 74 -11.58 14.25 11.94
N LYS A 75 -11.99 13.13 11.32
CA LYS A 75 -11.67 11.78 11.80
C LYS A 75 -10.36 11.20 11.26
N ILE A 76 -9.92 11.68 10.08
CA ILE A 76 -8.71 11.17 9.42
C ILE A 76 -7.93 12.29 8.74
N HIS A 77 -6.60 12.20 8.79
CA HIS A 77 -5.70 13.13 8.12
C HIS A 77 -5.44 12.71 6.66
N ASP A 78 -4.90 13.64 5.84
CA ASP A 78 -4.58 13.42 4.43
C ASP A 78 -3.79 12.13 4.12
N LYS A 79 -2.85 11.70 4.97
CA LYS A 79 -2.10 10.44 4.78
C LYS A 79 -3.01 9.23 4.84
N GLU A 80 -3.87 9.19 5.84
CA GLU A 80 -4.88 8.14 6.06
C GLU A 80 -5.91 8.12 4.92
N ALA A 81 -6.34 9.29 4.47
CA ALA A 81 -7.25 9.42 3.32
C ALA A 81 -6.62 8.86 2.02
N ILE A 82 -5.34 9.15 1.74
CA ILE A 82 -4.61 8.56 0.61
C ILE A 82 -4.55 7.04 0.74
N GLY A 83 -4.22 6.56 1.94
CA GLY A 83 -4.19 5.14 2.29
C GLY A 83 -5.48 4.41 1.96
N LEU A 84 -6.60 4.91 2.46
CA LEU A 84 -7.92 4.30 2.27
C LEU A 84 -8.35 4.28 0.79
N ILE A 85 -8.06 5.33 0.01
CA ILE A 85 -8.34 5.34 -1.44
C ILE A 85 -7.53 4.25 -2.16
N LEU A 86 -6.24 4.16 -1.88
CA LEU A 86 -5.37 3.15 -2.49
C LEU A 86 -5.78 1.74 -2.05
N TYR A 87 -6.18 1.57 -0.80
CA TYR A 87 -6.68 0.31 -0.25
C TYR A 87 -7.96 -0.14 -0.95
N ALA A 88 -8.94 0.76 -1.05
CA ALA A 88 -10.23 0.49 -1.68
C ALA A 88 -10.13 0.15 -3.17
N GLY A 89 -9.09 0.64 -3.85
CA GLY A 89 -8.81 0.26 -5.23
C GLY A 89 -8.36 -1.19 -5.42
N GLY A 90 -8.17 -1.96 -4.35
CA GLY A 90 -7.79 -3.37 -4.45
C GLY A 90 -6.44 -3.52 -5.15
N SER A 91 -6.41 -4.32 -6.23
CA SER A 91 -5.21 -4.54 -7.05
C SER A 91 -4.93 -3.41 -8.06
N LYS A 92 -5.84 -2.45 -8.23
CA LYS A 92 -5.64 -1.32 -9.14
C LYS A 92 -4.55 -0.39 -8.61
N ALA A 93 -3.57 -0.09 -9.46
CA ALA A 93 -2.62 0.99 -9.22
C ALA A 93 -3.17 2.32 -9.74
N PHE A 94 -2.85 3.41 -9.05
CA PHE A 94 -3.35 4.76 -9.38
C PHE A 94 -2.21 5.72 -9.69
N THR A 95 -2.45 6.63 -10.62
CA THR A 95 -1.60 7.81 -10.77
C THR A 95 -1.85 8.80 -9.63
N ALA A 96 -0.84 9.62 -9.34
CA ALA A 96 -0.97 10.75 -8.41
C ALA A 96 -2.16 11.67 -8.75
N LYS A 97 -2.46 11.84 -10.05
CA LYS A 97 -3.57 12.67 -10.54
C LYS A 97 -4.93 12.04 -10.20
N GLU A 98 -5.06 10.72 -10.37
CA GLU A 98 -6.28 9.98 -10.02
C GLU A 98 -6.56 10.04 -8.52
N VAL A 99 -5.56 9.77 -7.67
CA VAL A 99 -5.74 9.85 -6.21
C VAL A 99 -6.13 11.26 -5.79
N LYS A 100 -5.49 12.29 -6.36
CA LYS A 100 -5.85 13.70 -6.09
C LYS A 100 -7.27 14.05 -6.56
N LYS A 101 -7.72 13.48 -7.68
CA LYS A 101 -9.11 13.63 -8.16
C LYS A 101 -10.09 12.97 -7.19
N LEU A 102 -9.84 11.73 -6.77
CA LEU A 102 -10.69 11.00 -5.82
C LEU A 102 -10.77 11.70 -4.46
N LEU A 103 -9.64 12.18 -3.95
CA LEU A 103 -9.61 13.03 -2.75
C LEU A 103 -10.48 14.28 -2.92
N ALA A 104 -10.38 14.98 -4.05
CA ALA A 104 -11.19 16.15 -4.31
C ALA A 104 -12.70 15.82 -4.39
N LEU A 105 -13.07 14.72 -5.03
CA LEU A 105 -14.46 14.22 -5.09
C LEU A 105 -14.98 13.82 -3.71
N SER A 106 -14.10 13.34 -2.83
CA SER A 106 -14.41 13.04 -1.43
C SER A 106 -14.49 14.30 -0.54
N GLY A 107 -14.55 15.51 -1.13
CA GLY A 107 -14.52 16.78 -0.38
C GLY A 107 -13.17 17.06 0.31
N ARG A 108 -12.10 16.33 -0.05
CA ARG A 108 -10.80 16.26 0.64
C ARG A 108 -9.64 16.82 -0.18
N ARG A 109 -9.78 18.01 -0.75
CA ARG A 109 -8.63 18.68 -1.39
C ARG A 109 -7.48 18.82 -0.39
N SER A 110 -6.31 18.30 -0.78
CA SER A 110 -5.08 18.31 0.02
C SER A 110 -3.99 19.09 -0.71
N ILE A 111 -3.48 20.14 -0.06
CA ILE A 111 -2.35 20.96 -0.55
C ILE A 111 -1.03 20.19 -0.36
N GLY A 112 -0.93 19.40 0.72
CA GLY A 112 0.25 18.60 1.07
C GLY A 112 0.33 17.21 0.43
N PHE A 113 -0.54 16.89 -0.54
CA PHE A 113 -0.67 15.55 -1.13
C PHE A 113 0.68 14.92 -1.55
N GLY A 114 1.51 15.67 -2.29
CA GLY A 114 2.80 15.17 -2.77
C GLY A 114 3.80 14.84 -1.65
N ALA A 115 3.79 15.64 -0.58
CA ALA A 115 4.62 15.39 0.60
C ALA A 115 4.16 14.13 1.34
N ARG A 116 2.84 13.95 1.54
CA ARG A 116 2.28 12.74 2.19
C ARG A 116 2.54 11.47 1.39
N LEU A 117 2.40 11.53 0.07
CA LEU A 117 2.72 10.37 -0.79
C LEU A 117 4.22 10.02 -0.74
N SER A 118 5.09 11.03 -0.61
CA SER A 118 6.53 10.83 -0.46
C SER A 118 6.91 10.27 0.91
N GLU A 119 6.22 10.71 1.97
CA GLU A 119 6.31 10.18 3.33
C GLU A 119 5.93 8.70 3.35
N MET A 120 4.75 8.34 2.82
CA MET A 120 4.27 6.96 2.75
C MET A 120 5.24 6.05 1.98
N ARG A 121 5.86 6.56 0.90
CA ARG A 121 6.89 5.81 0.16
C ARG A 121 8.15 5.57 1.00
N ARG A 122 8.58 6.57 1.77
CA ARG A 122 9.76 6.46 2.65
C ARG A 122 9.52 5.46 3.77
N GLU A 123 8.32 5.46 4.33
CA GLU A 123 7.83 4.51 5.34
C GLU A 123 7.59 3.09 4.78
N GLY A 124 7.67 2.90 3.47
CA GLY A 124 7.45 1.60 2.84
C GLY A 124 5.98 1.18 2.74
N LEU A 125 5.02 2.10 2.96
CA LEU A 125 3.57 1.84 2.85
C LEU A 125 3.09 1.85 1.40
N VAL A 126 3.78 2.58 0.52
CA VAL A 126 3.42 2.74 -0.89
C VAL A 126 4.63 2.43 -1.75
N THR A 127 4.41 1.67 -2.82
CA THR A 127 5.39 1.51 -3.89
C THR A 127 5.00 2.36 -5.10
N LYS A 128 6.00 2.73 -5.91
CA LYS A 128 5.83 3.50 -7.14
C LYS A 128 6.47 2.73 -8.29
N ASP A 129 5.68 2.45 -9.31
CA ASP A 129 6.15 1.90 -10.59
C ASP A 129 5.79 2.88 -11.72
N GLY A 130 6.80 3.47 -12.34
CA GLY A 130 6.59 4.60 -13.26
C GLY A 130 5.80 5.75 -12.61
N SER A 131 4.60 6.04 -13.12
CA SER A 131 3.69 7.05 -12.55
C SER A 131 2.62 6.46 -11.62
N LEU A 132 2.60 5.15 -11.43
CA LEU A 132 1.57 4.40 -10.73
C LEU A 132 1.98 4.12 -9.28
N TYR A 133 1.01 4.23 -8.38
CA TYR A 133 1.16 4.02 -6.95
C TYR A 133 0.19 2.92 -6.50
N LYS A 134 0.68 2.01 -5.67
CA LYS A 134 -0.12 0.99 -4.99
C LYS A 134 0.36 0.83 -3.55
N LEU A 135 -0.52 0.35 -2.67
CA LEU A 135 -0.09 -0.05 -1.33
C LEU A 135 0.86 -1.24 -1.42
N THR A 136 1.84 -1.24 -0.54
CA THR A 136 2.59 -2.45 -0.22
C THR A 136 1.75 -3.36 0.68
N TYR A 137 2.21 -4.57 0.96
CA TYR A 137 1.61 -5.43 1.98
C TYR A 137 1.55 -4.73 3.33
N ALA A 138 2.66 -4.10 3.75
CA ALA A 138 2.71 -3.30 4.97
C ALA A 138 1.70 -2.13 4.93
N GLY A 139 1.57 -1.47 3.77
CA GLY A 139 0.57 -0.42 3.55
C GLY A 139 -0.87 -0.91 3.64
N ARG A 140 -1.17 -2.10 3.13
CA ARG A 140 -2.50 -2.72 3.25
C ARG A 140 -2.83 -3.03 4.71
N LYS A 141 -1.93 -3.71 5.41
CA LYS A 141 -2.11 -4.04 6.84
C LYS A 141 -2.31 -2.78 7.68
N TRP A 142 -1.51 -1.74 7.43
CA TRP A 142 -1.67 -0.45 8.10
C TRP A 142 -3.05 0.19 7.83
N ALA A 143 -3.57 0.08 6.60
CA ALA A 143 -4.90 0.58 6.27
C ALA A 143 -6.03 -0.24 6.94
N GLU A 144 -5.85 -1.55 7.09
CA GLU A 144 -6.76 -2.42 7.84
C GLU A 144 -6.81 -2.06 9.32
N GLU A 145 -5.65 -1.90 9.95
CA GLU A 145 -5.53 -1.45 11.34
C GLU A 145 -6.14 -0.06 11.54
N LEU A 146 -5.96 0.85 10.57
CA LEU A 146 -6.62 2.14 10.54
C LEU A 146 -8.14 2.01 10.52
N MET A 147 -8.70 1.19 9.63
CA MET A 147 -10.15 0.98 9.55
C MET A 147 -10.71 0.37 10.83
N GLN A 148 -10.03 -0.63 11.40
CA GLN A 148 -10.42 -1.23 12.69
C GLN A 148 -10.41 -0.20 13.82
N ARG A 149 -9.37 0.64 13.89
CA ARG A 149 -9.30 1.75 14.86
C ARG A 149 -10.45 2.74 14.68
N LEU A 150 -10.80 3.08 13.44
CA LEU A 150 -11.89 4.02 13.17
C LEU A 150 -13.27 3.40 13.45
N HIS A 151 -13.44 2.10 13.21
CA HIS A 151 -14.67 1.36 13.48
C HIS A 151 -14.87 1.13 14.99
N GLY A 152 -13.80 0.91 15.75
CA GLY A 152 -13.83 0.75 17.21
C GLY A 152 -13.99 2.06 18.02
N VAL A 153 -14.04 3.21 17.34
CA VAL A 153 -14.28 4.54 17.95
C VAL A 153 -15.77 4.94 17.83
N GLY A 154 -16.66 3.96 17.63
CA GLY A 154 -18.12 4.10 17.64
C GLY A 154 -18.73 3.70 18.96
#